data_AF-A0A0Q4JC34-F1
#
_entry.id   AF-A0A0Q4JC34-F1
#
_cell.length_a   1.000
_cell.length_b   1.000
_cell.length_c   1.000
_cell.angle_alpha   90.00
_cell.angle_beta   90.00
_cell.angle_gamma   90.00
#
_symmetry.space_group_name_H-M   'P 1'
#
loop_
_entity.id
_entity.type
_entity.pdbx_description
1 polymer ?
#
loop_
_entity_poly.entity_id
_entity_poly.type
_entity_poly.pdbx_seq_one_letter_code
_entity_poly.pdbx_strand_id
1 'polypeptide(L)'
;MVEAQRPGPTYDVTDFATFSPNVLKTDRDETTQIGYRIAARAGLQSVQGIDEQPDKGEPDYFPIGRVEAYAKTHGQQAYLDAAFETVQASAKKFEAEQATTSIPRMLIRYNDPSTPMGGQDSYYSLLRLGDGNEQPGADLNAMWYLRNAKIFAKLINVAKPGDRILVVYGAGHGYWLRYFALTTPGYSSVDVRPYLEKAASKLAAPR
;
A
#
# COMPACT_ATOMS: atom_id res chain seq x y z
N MET A 1 -6.78 -3.32 -10.31
CA MET A 1 -6.26 -2.41 -9.28
C MET A 1 -7.44 -1.57 -8.85
N VAL A 2 -7.92 -1.73 -7.62
CA VAL A 2 -9.03 -0.90 -7.12
C VAL A 2 -8.41 0.33 -6.50
N GLU A 3 -8.54 1.44 -7.22
CA GLU A 3 -8.17 2.77 -6.76
C GLU A 3 -9.40 3.33 -6.05
N ALA A 4 -9.42 3.26 -4.72
CA ALA A 4 -10.53 3.79 -3.92
C ALA A 4 -10.40 5.31 -3.77
N GLN A 5 -10.25 6.06 -4.86
CA GLN A 5 -10.21 7.52 -4.82
C GLN A 5 -11.64 8.04 -4.65
N ARG A 6 -11.90 8.80 -3.58
CA ARG A 6 -13.20 9.43 -3.34
C ARG A 6 -13.04 10.94 -3.16
N PRO A 7 -14.04 11.74 -3.54
CA PRO A 7 -14.02 13.18 -3.28
C PRO A 7 -14.16 13.44 -1.77
N GLY A 8 -13.51 14.51 -1.30
CA GLY A 8 -13.69 15.00 0.05
C GLY A 8 -15.05 15.70 0.26
N PRO A 9 -15.40 16.03 1.51
CA PRO A 9 -14.54 15.93 2.69
C PRO A 9 -14.60 14.56 3.40
N THR A 10 -15.62 13.73 3.14
CA THR A 10 -15.82 12.49 3.88
C THR A 10 -15.09 11.29 3.28
N TYR A 11 -14.77 11.34 1.98
CA TYR A 11 -14.15 10.24 1.24
C TYR A 11 -14.95 8.93 1.28
N ASP A 12 -16.26 8.98 1.53
CA ASP A 12 -17.05 7.77 1.72
C ASP A 12 -17.11 6.92 0.44
N VAL A 13 -16.89 5.62 0.60
CA VAL A 13 -17.06 4.63 -0.46
C VAL A 13 -18.53 4.25 -0.56
N THR A 14 -19.16 4.59 -1.68
CA THR A 14 -20.59 4.34 -1.94
C THR A 14 -20.96 2.87 -1.85
N ASP A 15 -20.06 1.99 -2.26
CA ASP A 15 -20.36 0.55 -2.40
C ASP A 15 -20.45 -0.15 -1.05
N PHE A 16 -19.87 0.43 0.01
CA PHE A 16 -20.03 -0.11 1.36
C PHE A 16 -21.44 0.11 1.91
N ALA A 17 -22.13 1.20 1.52
CA ALA A 17 -23.49 1.48 1.97
C ALA A 17 -24.51 0.41 1.56
N THR A 18 -24.21 -0.33 0.47
CA THR A 18 -25.03 -1.44 -0.02
C THR A 18 -24.41 -2.81 0.26
N PHE A 19 -23.33 -2.85 1.05
CA PHE A 19 -22.64 -4.10 1.38
C PHE A 19 -23.57 -5.08 2.10
N SER A 20 -23.57 -6.32 1.62
CA SER A 20 -24.23 -7.46 2.26
C SER A 20 -23.23 -8.61 2.43
N PRO A 21 -23.26 -9.35 3.55
CA PRO A 21 -22.43 -10.54 3.72
C PRO A 21 -22.56 -11.58 2.60
N ASN A 22 -23.63 -11.56 1.80
CA ASN A 22 -23.76 -12.45 0.64
C ASN A 22 -22.73 -12.18 -0.46
N VAL A 23 -22.33 -10.91 -0.68
CA VAL A 23 -21.31 -10.53 -1.68
C VAL A 23 -19.98 -11.23 -1.41
N LEU A 24 -19.69 -11.55 -0.14
CA LEU A 24 -18.48 -12.27 0.26
C LEU A 24 -18.31 -13.66 -0.37
N LYS A 25 -19.38 -14.24 -0.92
CA LYS A 25 -19.37 -15.55 -1.57
C LYS A 25 -18.90 -15.48 -3.03
N THR A 26 -19.07 -14.32 -3.67
CA THR A 26 -18.88 -14.15 -5.12
C THR A 26 -17.75 -13.17 -5.45
N ASP A 27 -17.57 -12.15 -4.62
CA ASP A 27 -16.54 -11.14 -4.84
C ASP A 27 -15.23 -11.53 -4.14
N ARG A 28 -14.11 -11.45 -4.87
CA ARG A 28 -12.78 -11.84 -4.40
C ARG A 28 -11.88 -10.63 -4.09
N ASP A 29 -12.38 -9.41 -4.25
CA ASP A 29 -11.60 -8.20 -4.03
C ASP A 29 -11.11 -8.05 -2.58
N GLU A 30 -9.90 -7.52 -2.38
CA GLU A 30 -9.34 -7.21 -1.07
C GLU A 30 -10.24 -6.21 -0.31
N THR A 31 -10.73 -5.20 -1.02
CA THR A 31 -11.65 -4.17 -0.49
C THR A 31 -12.86 -4.84 0.15
N THR A 32 -13.42 -5.84 -0.50
CA THR A 32 -14.60 -6.55 -0.03
C THR A 32 -14.27 -7.60 1.03
N GLN A 33 -13.30 -8.49 0.74
CA GLN A 33 -12.98 -9.65 1.57
C GLN A 33 -12.32 -9.28 2.90
N ILE A 34 -11.60 -8.15 2.94
CA ILE A 34 -10.91 -7.63 4.12
C ILE A 34 -11.58 -6.33 4.58
N GLY A 35 -11.57 -5.28 3.76
CA GLY A 35 -12.04 -3.94 4.15
C GLY A 35 -13.48 -3.92 4.64
N TYR A 36 -14.44 -4.16 3.74
CA TYR A 36 -15.88 -4.14 4.04
C TYR A 36 -16.26 -5.20 5.06
N ARG A 37 -15.68 -6.39 4.98
CA ARG A 37 -15.93 -7.44 5.96
C ARG A 37 -15.55 -7.02 7.38
N ILE A 38 -14.40 -6.36 7.57
CA ILE A 38 -13.98 -5.85 8.89
C ILE A 38 -14.88 -4.69 9.32
N ALA A 39 -15.14 -3.73 8.42
CA ALA A 39 -16.00 -2.58 8.71
C ALA A 39 -17.40 -3.00 9.17
N ALA A 40 -18.03 -3.94 8.46
CA ALA A 40 -19.34 -4.49 8.82
C ALA A 40 -19.32 -5.19 10.19
N ARG A 41 -18.27 -5.97 10.49
CA ARG A 41 -18.12 -6.64 11.79
C ARG A 41 -17.85 -5.66 12.94
N ALA A 42 -17.27 -4.51 12.65
CA ALA A 42 -17.04 -3.43 13.60
C ALA A 42 -18.26 -2.50 13.74
N GLY A 43 -19.34 -2.72 12.97
CA GLY A 43 -20.54 -1.87 13.00
C GLY A 43 -20.34 -0.48 12.41
N LEU A 44 -19.31 -0.28 11.58
CA LEU A 44 -19.05 0.99 10.93
C LEU A 44 -20.16 1.32 9.93
N GLN A 45 -20.52 2.59 9.84
CA GLN A 45 -21.53 3.09 8.90
C GLN A 45 -20.93 3.51 7.56
N SER A 46 -19.61 3.74 7.51
CA SER A 46 -18.90 4.11 6.29
C SER A 46 -17.48 3.54 6.28
N VAL A 47 -16.91 3.48 5.07
CA VAL A 47 -15.51 3.15 4.78
C VAL A 47 -14.97 4.28 3.92
N GLN A 48 -13.78 4.76 4.22
CA GLN A 48 -13.17 5.88 3.50
C GLN A 48 -12.18 5.41 2.44
N GLY A 49 -12.38 5.90 1.21
CA GLY A 49 -11.50 5.71 0.08
C GLY A 49 -10.52 6.88 -0.03
N ILE A 50 -9.34 6.71 0.56
CA ILE A 50 -8.32 7.76 0.68
C ILE A 50 -7.22 7.67 -0.38
N ASP A 51 -7.40 6.89 -1.46
CA ASP A 51 -6.39 6.81 -2.51
C ASP A 51 -6.19 8.15 -3.22
N GLU A 52 -4.99 8.34 -3.74
CA GLU A 52 -4.58 9.54 -4.45
C GLU A 52 -4.03 9.16 -5.83
N GLN A 53 -4.58 9.81 -6.84
CA GLN A 53 -4.15 9.73 -8.23
C GLN A 53 -3.98 11.15 -8.75
N PRO A 54 -3.07 11.37 -9.71
CA PRO A 54 -2.81 12.69 -10.23
C PRO A 54 -4.04 13.21 -11.00
N ASP A 55 -4.47 14.43 -10.66
CA ASP A 55 -5.49 15.15 -11.41
C ASP A 55 -4.88 15.89 -12.63
N LYS A 56 -5.75 16.47 -13.46
CA LYS A 56 -5.30 17.27 -14.62
C LYS A 56 -4.39 18.41 -14.16
N GLY A 57 -3.14 18.37 -14.62
CA GLY A 57 -2.12 19.38 -14.32
C GLY A 57 -1.25 19.05 -13.09
N GLU A 58 -1.52 17.94 -12.40
CA GLU A 58 -0.64 17.40 -11.38
C GLU A 58 0.47 16.53 -11.98
N PRO A 59 1.63 16.42 -11.32
CA PRO A 59 2.70 15.54 -11.78
C PRO A 59 2.29 14.07 -11.66
N ASP A 60 2.84 13.24 -12.54
CA ASP A 60 2.79 11.78 -12.37
C ASP A 60 3.46 11.40 -11.04
N TYR A 61 2.71 10.71 -10.18
CA TYR A 61 3.20 10.28 -8.87
C TYR A 61 4.20 9.12 -8.93
N PHE A 62 4.36 8.47 -10.09
CA PHE A 62 5.32 7.40 -10.29
C PHE A 62 5.99 7.46 -11.68
N PRO A 63 6.84 8.47 -11.93
CA PRO A 63 7.40 8.78 -13.26
C PRO A 63 8.53 7.81 -13.67
N ILE A 64 8.28 6.50 -13.67
CA ILE A 64 9.28 5.47 -13.93
C ILE A 64 9.87 5.53 -15.34
N GLY A 65 9.12 6.02 -16.33
CA GLY A 65 9.62 6.19 -17.69
C GLY A 65 10.84 7.12 -17.79
N ARG A 66 10.98 8.11 -16.89
CA ARG A 66 12.19 8.95 -16.84
C ARG A 66 13.41 8.18 -16.34
N VAL A 67 13.20 7.30 -15.36
CA VAL A 67 14.24 6.42 -14.81
C VAL A 67 14.70 5.41 -15.87
N GLU A 68 13.76 4.80 -16.59
CA GLU A 68 14.05 3.88 -17.69
C GLU A 68 14.82 4.56 -18.83
N ALA A 69 14.40 5.76 -19.24
CA ALA A 69 15.08 6.53 -20.28
C ALA A 69 16.51 6.89 -19.89
N TYR A 70 16.73 7.31 -18.64
CA TYR A 70 18.06 7.60 -18.11
C TYR A 70 18.94 6.36 -18.09
N ALA A 71 18.44 5.25 -17.55
CA ALA A 71 19.19 4.01 -17.46
C ALA A 71 19.63 3.52 -18.85
N LYS A 72 18.75 3.63 -19.85
CA LYS A 72 19.06 3.26 -21.24
C LYS A 72 20.14 4.14 -21.85
N THR A 73 20.03 5.46 -21.71
CA THR A 73 20.94 6.43 -22.34
C THR A 73 22.32 6.47 -21.69
N HIS A 74 22.41 6.15 -20.40
CA HIS A 74 23.64 6.16 -19.61
C HIS A 74 24.27 4.76 -19.40
N GLY A 75 23.77 3.74 -20.10
CA GLY A 75 24.32 2.37 -20.02
C GLY A 75 24.10 1.69 -18.67
N GLN A 76 23.10 2.13 -17.90
CA GLN A 76 22.74 1.58 -16.58
C GLN A 76 21.55 0.62 -16.62
N GLN A 77 21.12 0.17 -17.82
CA GLN A 77 19.99 -0.75 -17.98
C GLN A 77 20.13 -2.03 -17.14
N ALA A 78 21.32 -2.64 -17.12
CA ALA A 78 21.58 -3.86 -16.35
C ALA A 78 21.37 -3.66 -14.83
N TYR A 79 21.64 -2.45 -14.33
CA TYR A 79 21.36 -2.13 -12.92
C TYR A 79 19.85 -2.02 -12.67
N LEU A 80 19.13 -1.32 -13.54
CA LEU A 80 17.68 -1.19 -13.44
C LEU A 80 16.98 -2.55 -13.54
N ASP A 81 17.40 -3.40 -14.46
CA ASP A 81 16.86 -4.74 -14.64
C ASP A 81 17.04 -5.59 -13.37
N ALA A 82 18.23 -5.56 -12.75
CA ALA A 82 18.50 -6.26 -11.49
C ALA A 82 17.66 -5.74 -10.32
N ALA A 83 17.43 -4.42 -10.24
CA ALA A 83 16.56 -3.82 -9.24
C ALA A 83 15.11 -4.33 -9.39
N PHE A 84 14.61 -4.41 -10.62
CA PHE A 84 13.28 -4.94 -10.90
C PHE A 84 13.17 -6.47 -10.75
N GLU A 85 14.23 -7.22 -11.03
CA GLU A 85 14.23 -8.68 -10.86
C GLU A 85 13.93 -9.07 -9.41
N THR A 86 14.46 -8.34 -8.44
CA THR A 86 14.19 -8.58 -7.00
C THR A 86 12.71 -8.42 -6.66
N VAL A 87 12.07 -7.39 -7.21
CA VAL A 87 10.63 -7.12 -7.04
C VAL A 87 9.81 -8.21 -7.74
N GLN A 88 10.15 -8.55 -8.98
CA GLN A 88 9.46 -9.57 -9.76
C GLN A 88 9.58 -10.96 -9.12
N ALA A 89 10.75 -11.33 -8.60
CA ALA A 89 10.95 -12.58 -7.88
C ALA A 89 10.09 -12.65 -6.62
N SER A 90 9.99 -11.54 -5.87
CA SER A 90 9.13 -11.44 -4.69
C SER A 90 7.64 -11.59 -5.06
N ALA A 91 7.20 -10.94 -6.14
CA ALA A 91 5.83 -11.04 -6.64
C ALA A 91 5.49 -12.46 -7.12
N LYS A 92 6.39 -13.11 -7.87
CA LYS A 92 6.21 -14.51 -8.33
C LYS A 92 6.13 -15.48 -7.15
N LYS A 93 7.00 -15.31 -6.15
CA LYS A 93 6.96 -16.13 -4.93
C LYS A 93 5.62 -15.98 -4.21
N PHE A 94 5.10 -14.76 -4.13
CA PHE A 94 3.80 -14.51 -3.54
C PHE A 94 2.67 -15.19 -4.32
N GLU A 95 2.63 -15.03 -5.65
CA GLU A 95 1.62 -15.66 -6.50
C GLU A 95 1.60 -17.19 -6.31
N ALA A 96 2.77 -17.83 -6.27
CA ALA A 96 2.88 -19.26 -6.01
C ALA A 96 2.38 -19.65 -4.59
N GLU A 97 2.60 -18.79 -3.60
CA GLU A 97 2.17 -19.02 -2.23
C GLU A 97 0.67 -18.83 -2.01
N GLN A 98 -0.03 -18.05 -2.84
CA GLN A 98 -1.48 -17.85 -2.71
C GLN A 98 -2.28 -19.16 -2.76
N ALA A 99 -1.77 -20.18 -3.48
CA ALA A 99 -2.42 -21.48 -3.58
C ALA A 99 -2.31 -22.32 -2.30
N THR A 100 -1.34 -22.05 -1.45
CA THR A 100 -0.94 -22.95 -0.34
C THR A 100 -0.84 -22.26 1.02
N THR A 101 -0.83 -20.93 1.04
CA THR A 101 -0.63 -20.11 2.24
C THR A 101 -1.91 -19.39 2.62
N SER A 102 -2.23 -19.40 3.92
CA SER A 102 -3.40 -18.67 4.41
C SER A 102 -3.21 -17.16 4.30
N ILE A 103 -4.29 -16.43 4.04
CA ILE A 103 -4.28 -14.95 3.92
C ILE A 103 -3.54 -14.26 5.08
N PRO A 104 -3.76 -14.60 6.37
CA PRO A 104 -3.03 -13.95 7.45
C PRO A 104 -1.51 -14.16 7.37
N ARG A 105 -1.04 -15.35 6.97
CA ARG A 105 0.40 -15.61 6.82
C ARG A 105 1.02 -14.84 5.66
N MET A 106 0.28 -14.66 4.58
CA MET A 106 0.73 -13.81 3.48
C MET A 106 0.83 -12.34 3.93
N LEU A 107 -0.20 -11.84 4.60
CA LEU A 107 -0.25 -10.46 5.08
C LEU A 107 0.82 -10.15 6.13
N ILE A 108 1.24 -11.13 6.95
CA ILE A 108 2.37 -10.94 7.88
C ILE A 108 3.63 -10.52 7.12
N ARG A 109 3.91 -11.16 5.97
CA ARG A 109 5.10 -10.85 5.17
C ARG A 109 5.03 -9.46 4.55
N TYR A 110 3.89 -9.07 4.00
CA TYR A 110 3.69 -7.72 3.44
C TYR A 110 3.66 -6.60 4.49
N ASN A 111 3.46 -6.97 5.75
CA ASN A 111 3.58 -6.04 6.87
C ASN A 111 4.94 -6.08 7.55
N ASP A 112 5.87 -6.94 7.08
CA ASP A 112 7.24 -6.98 7.58
C ASP A 112 8.11 -6.02 6.77
N PRO A 113 8.59 -4.91 7.40
CA PRO A 113 9.38 -3.90 6.71
C PRO A 113 10.75 -4.39 6.25
N SER A 114 11.20 -5.57 6.71
CA SER A 114 12.45 -6.19 6.23
C SER A 114 12.30 -6.89 4.87
N THR A 115 11.09 -7.01 4.35
CA THR A 115 10.84 -7.65 3.05
C THR A 115 10.90 -6.62 1.91
N PRO A 116 11.26 -7.03 0.67
CA PRO A 116 11.29 -6.12 -0.48
C PRO A 116 9.97 -5.40 -0.76
N MET A 117 8.84 -5.99 -0.34
CA MET A 117 7.49 -5.46 -0.53
C MET A 117 6.93 -4.69 0.67
N GLY A 118 7.47 -4.93 1.88
CA GLY A 118 7.08 -4.20 3.08
C GLY A 118 7.96 -2.98 3.40
N GLY A 119 9.17 -2.96 2.84
CA GLY A 119 10.16 -1.89 2.97
C GLY A 119 10.18 -0.91 1.79
N GLN A 120 11.24 -0.09 1.74
CA GLN A 120 11.43 0.98 0.74
C GLN A 120 12.64 0.73 -0.18
N ASP A 121 13.40 -0.34 0.06
CA ASP A 121 14.67 -0.63 -0.61
C ASP A 121 14.55 -0.64 -2.15
N SER A 122 13.47 -1.21 -2.67
CA SER A 122 13.22 -1.25 -4.12
C SER A 122 13.12 0.16 -4.71
N TYR A 123 12.41 1.08 -4.05
CA TYR A 123 12.28 2.47 -4.49
C TYR A 123 13.58 3.26 -4.29
N TYR A 124 14.27 3.04 -3.17
CA TYR A 124 15.53 3.73 -2.87
C TYR A 124 16.70 3.25 -3.71
N SER A 125 16.66 2.01 -4.21
CA SER A 125 17.64 1.53 -5.19
C SER A 125 17.66 2.42 -6.45
N LEU A 126 16.51 2.98 -6.83
CA LEU A 126 16.42 3.86 -7.99
C LEU A 126 17.15 5.20 -7.79
N LEU A 127 17.47 5.62 -6.56
CA LEU A 127 18.25 6.85 -6.30
C LEU A 127 19.63 6.83 -6.95
N ARG A 128 20.15 5.64 -7.27
CA ARG A 128 21.41 5.49 -8.02
C ARG A 128 21.31 5.98 -9.47
N LEU A 129 20.10 6.02 -10.03
CA LEU A 129 19.84 6.41 -11.42
C LEU A 129 19.68 7.93 -11.50
N GLY A 130 20.83 8.61 -11.58
CA GLY A 130 20.97 10.05 -11.75
C GLY A 130 22.43 10.48 -11.69
N ASP A 131 22.71 11.74 -12.01
CA ASP A 131 24.01 12.39 -11.95
C ASP A 131 23.87 13.87 -11.52
N GLY A 132 24.95 14.66 -11.61
CA GLY A 132 24.92 16.07 -11.21
C GLY A 132 23.95 16.96 -12.01
N ASN A 133 23.48 16.51 -13.18
CA ASN A 133 22.64 17.28 -14.10
C ASN A 133 21.19 16.83 -14.07
N GLU A 134 20.94 15.53 -14.00
CA GLU A 134 19.58 14.96 -13.94
C GLU A 134 19.46 13.86 -12.89
N GLN A 135 18.36 13.88 -12.13
CA GLN A 135 18.17 13.02 -10.97
C GLN A 135 16.82 12.27 -11.02
N PRO A 136 16.53 11.50 -12.10
CA PRO A 136 15.21 10.89 -12.29
C PRO A 136 14.84 9.89 -11.18
N GLY A 137 15.82 9.19 -10.60
CA GLY A 137 15.62 8.33 -9.44
C GLY A 137 15.16 9.09 -8.19
N ALA A 138 15.72 10.27 -7.94
CA ALA A 138 15.31 11.14 -6.85
C ALA A 138 13.94 11.77 -7.12
N ASP A 139 13.70 12.23 -8.35
CA ASP A 139 12.42 12.79 -8.77
C ASP A 139 11.28 11.79 -8.57
N LEU A 140 11.48 10.52 -8.95
CA LEU A 140 10.50 9.46 -8.71
C LEU A 140 10.20 9.27 -7.22
N ASN A 141 11.23 9.24 -6.38
CA ASN A 141 11.05 9.10 -4.94
C ASN A 141 10.34 10.31 -4.32
N ALA A 142 10.63 11.52 -4.79
CA ALA A 142 9.93 12.73 -4.37
C ALA A 142 8.43 12.69 -4.72
N MET A 143 8.10 12.22 -5.93
CA MET A 143 6.71 12.06 -6.37
C MET A 143 5.98 10.95 -5.61
N TRP A 144 6.67 9.83 -5.32
CA TRP A 144 6.13 8.76 -4.50
C TRP A 144 5.87 9.21 -3.06
N TYR A 145 6.77 10.00 -2.49
CA TYR A 145 6.57 10.65 -1.20
C TYR A 145 5.33 11.55 -1.23
N LEU A 146 5.21 12.42 -2.24
CA LEU A 146 4.08 13.35 -2.37
C LEU A 146 2.74 12.60 -2.39
N ARG A 147 2.63 11.53 -3.17
CA ARG A 147 1.41 10.69 -3.20
C ARG A 147 1.07 10.13 -1.83
N ASN A 148 2.04 9.52 -1.15
CA ASN A 148 1.81 8.93 0.17
C ASN A 148 1.49 10.00 1.23
N ALA A 149 2.11 11.18 1.15
CA ALA A 149 1.81 12.29 2.04
C ALA A 149 0.37 12.80 1.84
N LYS A 150 -0.10 12.89 0.59
CA LYS A 150 -1.48 13.24 0.28
C LYS A 150 -2.48 12.18 0.76
N ILE A 151 -2.19 10.89 0.57
CA ILE A 151 -3.01 9.78 1.12
C ILE A 151 -3.13 9.93 2.64
N PHE A 152 -2.01 10.16 3.33
CA PHE A 152 -2.02 10.33 4.78
C PHE A 152 -2.75 11.61 5.22
N ALA A 153 -2.63 12.71 4.47
CA ALA A 153 -3.40 13.93 4.73
C ALA A 153 -4.92 13.71 4.63
N LYS A 154 -5.38 12.90 3.66
CA LYS A 154 -6.80 12.50 3.58
C LYS A 154 -7.25 11.68 4.79
N LEU A 155 -6.39 10.80 5.31
CA LEU A 155 -6.66 10.10 6.57
C LEU A 155 -6.81 11.08 7.74
N ILE A 156 -5.91 12.07 7.85
CA ILE A 156 -5.97 13.10 8.90
C ILE A 156 -7.31 13.85 8.84
N ASN A 157 -7.78 14.21 7.65
CA ASN A 157 -9.03 14.97 7.47
C ASN A 157 -10.27 14.30 8.07
N VAL A 158 -10.28 12.96 8.18
CA VAL A 158 -11.43 12.19 8.71
C VAL A 158 -11.18 11.60 10.10
N ALA A 159 -9.94 11.62 10.58
CA ALA A 159 -9.56 11.10 11.88
C ALA A 159 -10.03 12.02 13.02
N LYS A 160 -10.46 11.43 14.14
CA LYS A 160 -10.83 12.14 15.37
C LYS A 160 -9.97 11.65 16.55
N PRO A 161 -9.75 12.49 17.57
CA PRO A 161 -9.09 12.06 18.79
C PRO A 161 -9.76 10.83 19.40
N GLY A 162 -8.98 9.78 19.66
CA GLY A 162 -9.44 8.51 20.21
C GLY A 162 -9.78 7.43 19.18
N ASP A 163 -9.80 7.75 17.88
CA ASP A 163 -10.04 6.76 16.83
C ASP A 163 -8.94 5.69 16.79
N ARG A 164 -9.34 4.45 16.50
CA ARG A 164 -8.44 3.36 16.09
C ARG A 164 -8.70 3.06 14.62
N ILE A 165 -7.80 3.52 13.77
CA ILE A 165 -7.96 3.45 12.31
C ILE A 165 -7.21 2.22 11.78
N LEU A 166 -7.91 1.38 11.03
CA LEU A 166 -7.30 0.32 10.22
C LEU A 166 -7.17 0.83 8.78
N VAL A 167 -5.95 0.83 8.26
CA VAL A 167 -5.68 1.14 6.85
C VAL A 167 -5.38 -0.16 6.10
N VAL A 168 -6.15 -0.44 5.05
CA VAL A 168 -5.94 -1.55 4.12
C VAL A 168 -5.47 -0.94 2.80
N TYR A 169 -4.27 -1.27 2.37
CA TYR A 169 -3.63 -0.62 1.22
C TYR A 169 -2.60 -1.55 0.56
N GLY A 170 -2.31 -1.28 -0.72
CA GLY A 170 -1.22 -1.93 -1.43
C GLY A 170 0.12 -1.76 -0.70
N ALA A 171 0.90 -2.83 -0.61
CA ALA A 171 2.06 -2.88 0.29
C ALA A 171 3.17 -1.86 -0.01
N GLY A 172 3.31 -1.42 -1.27
CA GLY A 172 4.27 -0.37 -1.65
C GLY A 172 4.03 1.00 -0.98
N HIS A 173 2.85 1.21 -0.38
CA HIS A 173 2.54 2.40 0.41
C HIS A 173 2.83 2.20 1.91
N GLY A 174 3.01 0.96 2.35
CA GLY A 174 3.06 0.59 3.76
C GLY A 174 4.22 1.25 4.52
N TYR A 175 5.39 1.42 3.89
CA TYR A 175 6.53 2.12 4.50
C TYR A 175 6.15 3.54 4.90
N TRP A 176 5.69 4.34 3.94
CA TRP A 176 5.36 5.75 4.17
C TRP A 176 4.19 5.93 5.12
N LEU A 177 3.13 5.14 4.99
CA LEU A 177 1.98 5.22 5.90
C LEU A 177 2.37 4.92 7.36
N ARG A 178 3.23 3.92 7.59
CA ARG A 178 3.77 3.64 8.93
C ARG A 178 4.69 4.76 9.42
N TYR A 179 5.56 5.27 8.55
CA TYR A 179 6.47 6.38 8.87
C TYR A 179 5.69 7.64 9.26
N PHE A 180 4.67 8.03 8.50
CA PHE A 180 3.84 9.20 8.82
C PHE A 180 3.05 9.00 10.11
N ALA A 181 2.45 7.82 10.33
CA ALA A 181 1.76 7.53 11.58
C ALA A 181 2.69 7.53 12.81
N LEU A 182 3.98 7.21 12.62
CA LEU A 182 4.99 7.24 13.68
C LEU A 182 5.50 8.65 13.98
N THR A 183 5.59 9.51 12.96
CA THR A 183 6.27 10.81 13.05
C THR A 183 5.33 12.00 13.15
N THR A 184 4.06 11.86 12.76
CA THR A 184 3.07 12.95 12.84
C THR A 184 2.61 13.13 14.28
N PRO A 185 2.69 14.35 14.86
CA PRO A 185 2.20 14.60 16.22
C PRO A 185 0.74 14.18 16.42
N GLY A 186 0.46 13.49 17.53
CA GLY A 186 -0.89 13.04 17.86
C GLY A 186 -1.30 11.69 17.23
N TYR A 187 -0.43 11.09 16.42
CA TYR A 187 -0.63 9.76 15.84
C TYR A 187 0.35 8.74 16.41
N SER A 188 -0.01 7.46 16.33
CA SER A 188 0.86 6.34 16.67
C SER A 188 0.68 5.23 15.67
N SER A 189 1.78 4.70 15.13
CA SER A 189 1.75 3.49 14.32
C SER A 189 1.56 2.25 15.21
N VAL A 190 0.58 1.42 14.88
CA VAL A 190 0.33 0.13 15.56
C VAL A 190 0.63 -1.00 14.59
N ASP A 191 1.53 -1.90 14.97
CA ASP A 191 1.84 -3.07 14.16
C ASP A 191 0.62 -4.02 14.08
N VAL A 192 0.23 -4.36 12.86
CA VAL A 192 -0.90 -5.26 12.59
C VAL A 192 -0.50 -6.74 12.69
N ARG A 193 0.80 -7.07 12.62
CA ARG A 193 1.28 -8.46 12.59
C ARG A 193 0.82 -9.30 13.78
N PRO A 194 0.77 -8.83 15.05
CA PRO A 194 0.23 -9.61 16.15
C PRO A 194 -1.24 -10.05 15.96
N TYR A 195 -2.07 -9.22 15.31
CA TYR A 195 -3.45 -9.58 14.98
C TYR A 195 -3.50 -10.66 13.90
N LEU A 196 -2.62 -10.56 12.91
CA LEU A 196 -2.50 -11.53 11.82
C LEU A 196 -1.93 -12.88 12.30
N GLU A 197 -0.96 -12.87 13.22
CA GLU A 197 -0.42 -14.07 13.86
C GLU A 197 -1.51 -14.82 14.63
N LYS A 198 -2.30 -14.10 15.43
CA LYS A 198 -3.45 -14.67 16.12
C LYS A 198 -4.45 -15.30 15.14
N ALA A 199 -4.70 -14.65 14.00
CA ALA A 199 -5.56 -15.19 12.96
C ALA A 199 -4.96 -16.43 12.28
N ALA A 200 -3.65 -16.42 11.99
CA ALA A 200 -2.93 -17.56 11.42
C ALA A 200 -2.97 -18.78 12.35
N SER A 201 -2.72 -18.59 13.66
CA SER A 201 -2.74 -19.67 14.65
C SER A 201 -4.13 -20.29 14.78
N LYS A 202 -5.20 -19.49 14.71
CA LYS A 202 -6.58 -20.01 14.72
C LYS A 202 -6.91 -20.90 13.52
N LEU A 203 -6.31 -20.63 12.36
CA LEU A 203 -6.49 -21.47 11.17
C LEU A 203 -5.69 -22.78 11.24
N ALA A 204 -4.60 -22.82 12.00
CA ALA A 204 -3.76 -23.99 12.18
C ALA A 204 -4.23 -24.92 13.32
N ALA A 205 -5.08 -24.42 14.24
CA ALA A 205 -5.65 -25.24 15.31
C ALA A 205 -6.63 -26.28 14.74
N PRO A 206 -6.68 -27.51 15.29
CA PRO A 206 -7.74 -28.47 14.99
C PRO A 206 -9.09 -27.82 15.30
N ARG A 207 -10.06 -27.97 14.39
CA ARG A 207 -11.43 -27.48 14.59
C ARG A 207 -12.17 -28.29 15.64
#